data_AF-A0A535W0L7-F1
#
_entry.id   AF-A0A535W0L7-F1
#
_cell.length_a   1.000
_cell.length_b   1.000
_cell.length_c   1.000
_cell.angle_alpha   90.00
_cell.angle_beta   90.00
_cell.angle_gamma   90.00
#
_symmetry.space_group_name_H-M   'P 1'
#
loop_
_entity.id
_entity.type
_entity.pdbx_description
1 polymer ?
#
loop_
_entity_poly.entity_id
_entity_poly.type
_entity_poly.pdbx_seq_one_letter_code
_entity_poly.pdbx_strand_id
1 'polypeptide(L)'
;MLERELRVAQRIQRTLVLLSGVDAEGWEIADDYRPARQIGGDFFDVFPLLDPARPRHLGVVIADVSGKGIAAALLMAFVRPIMRSALDRSGDPVTALERMNHILVDERRTGLFVTVLAGVLELDTGVFTFANAGHEMPLLAPADGAEPRWVAGGGPLLGVFGELGLTAERLEIRPGERLVLFTDGITDAASPSGERFGHDRFLQTVAATCQVGTAVDTCRAVIQGVLGFQADALPADDLALLVLRRLPG
;
A
#
# COMPACT_ATOMS: atom_id res chain seq x y z
N MET A 1 22.41 16.39 18.12
CA MET A 1 22.98 15.89 16.85
C MET A 1 22.07 14.82 16.26
N LEU A 2 21.81 13.72 16.98
CA LEU A 2 20.90 12.65 16.56
C LEU A 2 19.49 13.10 16.13
N GLU A 3 18.83 13.99 16.88
CA GLU A 3 17.52 14.51 16.48
C GLU A 3 17.54 15.27 15.15
N ARG A 4 18.64 15.96 14.85
CA ARG A 4 18.78 16.73 13.61
C ARG A 4 18.97 15.79 12.42
N GLU A 5 19.73 14.71 12.61
CA GLU A 5 19.92 13.65 11.60
C GLU A 5 18.61 12.88 11.35
N LEU A 6 17.85 12.57 12.41
CA LEU A 6 16.54 11.93 12.28
C LEU A 6 15.52 12.82 11.55
N ARG A 7 15.51 14.13 11.79
CA ARG A 7 14.67 15.07 11.01
C ARG A 7 15.04 15.09 9.53
N VAL A 8 16.34 15.00 9.21
CA VAL A 8 16.79 14.91 7.82
C VAL A 8 16.34 13.58 7.19
N ALA A 9 16.52 12.46 7.89
CA ALA A 9 16.06 11.15 7.44
C ALA A 9 14.54 11.11 7.22
N GLN A 10 13.76 11.66 8.15
CA GLN A 10 12.30 11.80 8.03
C GLN A 10 11.90 12.58 6.79
N ARG A 11 12.57 13.70 6.51
CA ARG A 11 12.28 14.50 5.32
C ARG A 11 12.58 13.72 4.04
N ILE A 12 13.71 13.01 3.99
CA ILE A 12 14.09 12.17 2.84
C ILE A 12 13.06 11.05 2.65
N GLN A 13 12.73 10.31 3.71
CA GLN A 13 11.74 9.24 3.66
C GLN A 13 10.39 9.75 3.17
N ARG A 14 9.91 10.89 3.68
CA ARG A 14 8.65 11.48 3.20
C ARG A 14 8.69 11.76 1.70
N THR A 15 9.78 12.29 1.16
CA THR A 15 9.93 12.48 -0.29
C THR A 15 9.95 11.15 -1.06
N LEU A 16 10.44 10.07 -0.45
CA LEU A 16 10.43 8.76 -1.08
C LEU A 16 9.04 8.11 -1.08
N VAL A 17 8.29 8.19 0.02
CA VAL A 17 7.01 7.48 0.18
C VAL A 17 5.84 8.24 -0.45
N LEU A 18 5.80 9.57 -0.33
CA LEU A 18 4.70 10.36 -0.89
C LEU A 18 4.68 10.25 -2.42
N LEU A 19 3.49 10.09 -2.99
CA LEU A 19 3.34 10.01 -4.43
C LEU A 19 3.75 11.35 -5.07
N SER A 20 4.62 11.27 -6.06
CA SER A 20 4.81 12.35 -7.03
C SER A 20 3.68 12.25 -8.05
N GLY A 21 2.99 13.36 -8.35
CA GLY A 21 1.83 13.37 -9.26
C GLY A 21 2.04 12.50 -10.49
N VAL A 22 1.27 11.42 -10.57
CA VAL A 22 1.23 10.50 -11.70
C VAL A 22 0.14 10.99 -12.64
N ASP A 23 0.47 11.17 -13.92
CA ASP A 23 -0.53 11.43 -14.93
C ASP A 23 -1.38 10.17 -15.14
N ALA A 24 -2.60 10.20 -14.61
CA ALA A 24 -3.55 9.11 -14.62
C ALA A 24 -4.93 9.66 -15.02
N GLU A 25 -5.02 10.27 -16.21
CA GLU A 25 -6.28 10.78 -16.74
C GLU A 25 -7.42 9.75 -16.61
N GLY A 26 -8.56 10.19 -16.03
CA GLY A 26 -9.68 9.33 -15.70
C GLY A 26 -9.60 8.66 -14.31
N TRP A 27 -8.60 9.00 -13.50
CA TRP A 27 -8.40 8.44 -12.16
C TRP A 27 -8.10 9.51 -11.11
N GLU A 28 -8.62 9.29 -9.90
CA GLU A 28 -8.13 9.95 -8.70
C GLU A 28 -7.23 8.98 -7.95
N ILE A 29 -6.03 9.44 -7.59
CA ILE A 29 -5.06 8.70 -6.79
C ILE A 29 -4.76 9.55 -5.57
N ALA A 30 -5.00 8.99 -4.39
CA ALA A 30 -4.75 9.68 -3.13
C ALA A 30 -4.07 8.75 -2.14
N ASP A 31 -3.23 9.34 -1.30
CA ASP A 31 -2.51 8.64 -0.27
C ASP A 31 -2.48 9.43 1.05
N ASP A 32 -2.30 8.73 2.17
CA ASP A 32 -1.88 9.33 3.45
C ASP A 32 -0.92 8.35 4.12
N TYR A 33 0.22 8.89 4.57
CA TYR A 33 1.27 8.13 5.24
C TYR A 33 1.65 8.79 6.56
N ARG A 34 1.56 8.03 7.66
CA ARG A 34 1.88 8.49 9.01
C ARG A 34 2.75 7.46 9.73
N PRO A 35 4.07 7.71 9.84
CA PRO A 35 4.91 6.79 10.58
C PRO A 35 4.57 6.83 12.08
N ALA A 36 4.62 5.67 12.76
CA ALA A 36 4.46 5.57 14.21
C ALA A 36 5.58 6.27 14.98
N ARG A 37 6.77 6.36 14.36
CA ARG A 37 7.95 7.05 14.88
C ARG A 37 8.37 8.17 13.93
N GLN A 38 9.59 8.68 14.08
CA GLN A 38 10.11 9.71 13.16
C GLN A 38 10.22 9.19 11.73
N ILE A 39 10.47 7.88 11.57
CA ILE A 39 10.53 7.16 10.30
C ILE A 39 9.94 5.76 10.47
N GLY A 40 9.39 5.24 9.38
CA GLY A 40 8.65 3.98 9.33
C GLY A 40 9.17 3.00 8.27
N GLY A 41 8.66 1.77 8.30
CA GLY A 41 8.93 0.71 7.34
C GLY A 41 7.93 0.67 6.18
N ASP A 42 6.71 1.14 6.42
CA ASP A 42 5.64 1.08 5.43
C ASP A 42 5.89 2.02 4.25
N PHE A 43 5.45 1.59 3.08
CA PHE A 43 5.44 2.44 1.90
C PHE A 43 4.41 1.99 0.87
N PHE A 44 4.11 2.92 -0.02
CA PHE A 44 3.46 2.63 -1.29
C PHE A 44 4.24 3.28 -2.42
N ASP A 45 3.95 2.85 -3.64
CA ASP A 45 4.48 3.45 -4.83
C ASP A 45 3.50 3.31 -5.99
N VAL A 46 3.30 4.40 -6.73
CA VAL A 46 2.53 4.40 -7.99
C VAL A 46 3.37 5.09 -9.04
N PHE A 47 3.57 4.43 -10.19
CA PHE A 47 4.44 4.95 -11.23
C PHE A 47 4.01 4.46 -12.62
N PRO A 48 4.23 5.25 -13.68
CA PRO A 48 4.00 4.78 -15.04
C PRO A 48 5.00 3.66 -15.37
N LEU A 49 4.52 2.61 -16.03
CA LEU A 49 5.42 1.65 -16.66
C LEU A 49 6.03 2.29 -17.90
N LEU A 50 7.35 2.12 -18.08
CA LEU A 50 8.12 2.72 -19.17
C LEU A 50 8.12 1.85 -20.43
N ASP A 51 7.58 0.64 -20.36
CA ASP A 51 7.48 -0.26 -21.50
C ASP A 51 6.56 0.33 -22.60
N PRO A 52 7.11 0.62 -23.81
CA PRO A 52 6.31 1.16 -24.92
C PRO A 52 5.16 0.26 -25.36
N ALA A 53 5.21 -1.05 -25.08
CA ALA A 53 4.13 -1.98 -25.40
C ALA A 53 2.94 -1.88 -24.43
N ARG A 54 3.10 -1.18 -23.29
CA ARG A 54 2.09 -1.02 -22.23
C ARG A 54 1.85 0.47 -21.94
N PRO A 55 1.43 1.27 -22.94
CA PRO A 55 1.07 2.66 -22.69
C PRO A 55 -0.10 2.71 -21.70
N ARG A 56 -0.15 3.75 -20.86
CA ARG A 56 -1.23 3.97 -19.88
C ARG A 56 -1.42 2.83 -18.87
N HIS A 57 -0.31 2.18 -18.49
CA HIS A 57 -0.27 1.24 -17.37
C HIS A 57 0.50 1.84 -16.19
N LEU A 58 0.00 1.63 -14.99
CA LEU A 58 0.67 2.01 -13.75
C LEU A 58 1.13 0.79 -12.98
N GLY A 59 2.37 0.80 -12.51
CA GLY A 59 2.80 -0.07 -11.42
C GLY A 59 2.27 0.48 -10.10
N VAL A 60 1.68 -0.40 -9.29
CA VAL A 60 1.16 -0.10 -7.95
C VAL A 60 1.81 -1.06 -6.97
N VAL A 61 2.38 -0.53 -5.89
CA VAL A 61 3.01 -1.30 -4.82
C VAL A 61 2.55 -0.74 -3.48
N ILE A 62 2.26 -1.61 -2.52
CA ILE A 62 2.16 -1.29 -1.10
C ILE A 62 2.86 -2.39 -0.31
N ALA A 63 3.51 -2.01 0.79
CA ALA A 63 4.30 -2.93 1.57
C ALA A 63 4.46 -2.46 3.02
N ASP A 64 4.62 -3.44 3.90
CA ASP A 64 4.97 -3.27 5.31
C ASP A 64 6.24 -4.08 5.61
N VAL A 65 7.21 -3.40 6.19
CA VAL A 65 8.49 -3.97 6.58
C VAL A 65 8.46 -4.34 8.06
N SER A 66 8.76 -5.60 8.36
CA SER A 66 8.86 -6.08 9.73
C SER A 66 9.85 -5.25 10.57
N GLY A 67 9.46 -4.93 11.81
CA GLY A 67 10.26 -4.09 12.69
C GLY A 67 9.87 -2.61 12.59
N LYS A 68 10.58 -1.71 13.29
CA LYS A 68 10.19 -0.29 13.38
C LYS A 68 11.39 0.64 13.43
N GLY A 69 11.20 1.90 13.03
CA GLY A 69 12.22 2.94 13.10
C GLY A 69 13.29 2.79 12.02
N ILE A 70 14.56 3.02 12.37
CA ILE A 70 15.65 3.15 11.39
C ILE A 70 15.88 1.88 10.57
N ALA A 71 15.86 0.70 11.19
CA ALA A 71 16.11 -0.55 10.47
C ALA A 71 15.05 -0.83 9.40
N ALA A 72 13.77 -0.66 9.76
CA ALA A 72 12.66 -0.83 8.82
C ALA A 72 12.70 0.21 7.69
N ALA A 73 12.99 1.48 8.03
CA ALA A 73 13.14 2.55 7.06
C ALA A 73 14.28 2.32 6.05
N LEU A 74 15.41 1.73 6.49
CA LEU A 74 16.51 1.39 5.60
C LEU A 74 16.13 0.27 4.64
N LEU A 75 15.45 -0.78 5.13
CA LEU A 75 15.02 -1.87 4.27
C LEU A 75 13.94 -1.39 3.29
N MET A 76 13.01 -0.54 3.71
CA MET A 76 12.06 0.12 2.81
C MET A 76 12.77 0.87 1.68
N ALA A 77 13.79 1.68 2.01
CA ALA A 77 14.56 2.44 1.03
C ALA A 77 15.33 1.55 0.04
N PHE A 78 15.61 0.30 0.41
CA PHE A 78 16.19 -0.73 -0.45
C PHE A 78 15.12 -1.43 -1.31
N VAL A 79 14.02 -1.90 -0.70
CA VAL A 79 12.96 -2.70 -1.34
C VAL A 79 12.22 -1.88 -2.40
N ARG A 80 11.82 -0.65 -2.09
CA ARG A 80 10.98 0.18 -2.97
C ARG A 80 11.54 0.35 -4.39
N PRO A 81 12.77 0.85 -4.60
CA PRO A 81 13.30 1.06 -5.95
C PRO A 81 13.51 -0.26 -6.72
N ILE A 82 13.87 -1.34 -6.02
CA ILE A 82 14.06 -2.66 -6.64
C ILE A 82 12.71 -3.22 -7.10
N MET A 83 11.66 -3.14 -6.26
CA MET A 83 10.30 -3.52 -6.64
C MET A 83 9.83 -2.74 -7.86
N ARG A 84 9.94 -1.41 -7.83
CA ARG A 84 9.61 -0.55 -8.98
C ARG A 84 10.31 -1.04 -10.25
N SER A 85 11.61 -1.26 -10.16
CA SER A 85 12.43 -1.67 -11.30
C SER A 85 12.10 -3.09 -11.80
N ALA A 86 11.79 -4.02 -10.90
CA ALA A 86 11.40 -5.39 -11.26
C ALA A 86 10.02 -5.42 -11.93
N LEU A 87 9.07 -4.66 -11.40
CA LEU A 87 7.72 -4.55 -11.96
C LEU A 87 7.72 -3.79 -13.28
N ASP A 88 8.51 -2.73 -13.43
CA ASP A 88 8.66 -2.02 -14.71
C ASP A 88 9.19 -2.93 -15.83
N ARG A 89 10.23 -3.72 -15.55
CA ARG A 89 10.84 -4.61 -16.54
C ARG A 89 9.97 -5.80 -16.94
N SER A 90 9.29 -6.41 -15.97
CA SER A 90 8.46 -7.60 -16.22
C SER A 90 7.04 -7.22 -16.64
N GLY A 91 6.49 -6.18 -16.00
CA GLY A 91 5.07 -5.90 -15.82
C GLY A 91 4.22 -7.14 -15.53
N ASP A 92 4.83 -8.09 -14.83
CA ASP A 92 4.17 -9.25 -14.24
C ASP A 92 4.45 -9.24 -12.73
N PRO A 93 3.43 -9.10 -11.87
CA PRO A 93 3.63 -8.93 -10.45
C PRO A 93 4.25 -10.16 -9.78
N VAL A 94 3.95 -11.37 -10.25
CA VAL A 94 4.52 -12.61 -9.70
C VAL A 94 6.03 -12.64 -9.95
N THR A 95 6.45 -12.44 -11.21
CA THR A 95 7.87 -12.37 -11.57
C THR A 95 8.61 -11.29 -10.78
N ALA A 96 7.98 -10.12 -10.56
CA ALA A 96 8.58 -9.05 -9.79
C ALA A 96 8.80 -9.42 -8.32
N LEU A 97 7.80 -10.02 -7.68
CA LEU A 97 7.86 -10.45 -6.28
C LEU A 97 8.83 -11.62 -6.07
N GLU A 98 8.87 -12.59 -7.00
CA GLU A 98 9.84 -13.68 -6.95
C GLU A 98 11.28 -13.17 -7.03
N ARG A 99 11.55 -12.20 -7.90
CA ARG A 99 12.89 -11.58 -7.97
C ARG A 99 13.26 -10.87 -6.68
N MET A 100 12.33 -10.13 -6.08
CA MET A 100 12.55 -9.50 -4.78
C MET A 100 12.80 -10.55 -3.68
N ASN A 101 12.04 -11.64 -3.68
CA ASN A 101 12.22 -12.71 -2.72
C ASN A 101 13.62 -13.32 -2.77
N HIS A 102 14.15 -13.61 -3.97
CA HIS A 102 15.50 -14.14 -4.12
C HIS A 102 16.54 -13.21 -3.48
N ILE A 103 16.44 -11.89 -3.72
CA ILE A 103 17.34 -10.89 -3.13
C ILE A 103 17.25 -10.91 -1.60
N LEU A 104 16.04 -10.90 -1.04
CA LEU A 104 15.83 -10.87 0.41
C LEU A 104 16.23 -12.18 1.08
N VAL A 105 16.02 -13.32 0.42
CA VAL A 105 16.42 -14.65 0.89
C VAL A 105 17.94 -14.78 0.98
N ASP A 106 18.68 -14.22 0.02
CA ASP A 106 20.14 -14.19 0.07
C ASP A 106 20.65 -13.25 1.18
N GLU A 107 19.87 -12.22 1.54
CA GLU A 107 20.19 -11.24 2.58
C GLU A 107 19.65 -11.57 3.99
N ARG A 108 19.13 -12.80 4.23
CA ARG A 108 18.50 -13.28 5.49
C ARG A 108 19.21 -12.98 6.81
N ARG A 109 20.48 -12.56 6.79
CA ARG A 109 21.29 -12.25 7.98
C ARG A 109 20.69 -11.17 8.88
N THR A 110 19.77 -10.35 8.36
CA THR A 110 19.11 -9.29 9.12
C THR A 110 17.90 -9.79 9.93
N GLY A 111 17.32 -10.95 9.59
CA GLY A 111 16.08 -11.45 10.18
C GLY A 111 14.83 -10.64 9.82
N LEU A 112 14.95 -9.67 8.92
CA LEU A 112 13.85 -8.82 8.46
C LEU A 112 13.11 -9.47 7.30
N PHE A 113 11.81 -9.27 7.27
CA PHE A 113 10.92 -9.68 6.19
C PHE A 113 10.00 -8.52 5.79
N VAL A 114 9.33 -8.68 4.65
CA VAL A 114 8.43 -7.65 4.12
C VAL A 114 7.18 -8.32 3.56
N THR A 115 6.02 -7.75 3.87
CA THR A 115 4.77 -8.07 3.22
C THR A 115 4.59 -7.11 2.04
N VAL A 116 4.21 -7.62 0.86
CA VAL A 116 4.08 -6.77 -0.33
C VAL A 116 2.86 -7.17 -1.16
N LEU A 117 2.07 -6.18 -1.55
CA LEU A 117 1.16 -6.30 -2.68
C LEU A 117 1.71 -5.46 -3.83
N ALA A 118 1.89 -6.09 -4.99
CA ALA A 118 2.35 -5.43 -6.19
C ALA A 118 1.46 -5.80 -7.38
N GLY A 119 1.20 -4.83 -8.27
CA GLY A 119 0.35 -5.06 -9.43
C GLY A 119 0.48 -4.01 -10.51
N VAL A 120 -0.09 -4.33 -11.66
CA VAL A 120 -0.18 -3.46 -12.83
C VAL A 120 -1.63 -3.09 -13.06
N LEU A 121 -1.91 -1.78 -13.05
CA LEU A 121 -3.22 -1.21 -13.37
C LEU A 121 -3.24 -0.72 -14.82
N GLU A 122 -4.15 -1.28 -15.60
CA GLU A 122 -4.51 -0.80 -16.95
C GLU A 122 -5.49 0.36 -16.82
N LEU A 123 -5.09 1.61 -17.11
CA LEU A 123 -5.93 2.79 -16.85
C LEU A 123 -7.20 2.83 -17.71
N ASP A 124 -7.12 2.33 -18.94
CA ASP A 124 -8.22 2.41 -19.91
C ASP A 124 -9.33 1.41 -19.59
N THR A 125 -8.96 0.19 -19.18
CA THR A 125 -9.90 -0.90 -18.87
C THR A 125 -10.28 -0.91 -17.39
N GLY A 126 -9.45 -0.33 -16.52
CA GLY A 126 -9.56 -0.41 -15.07
C GLY A 126 -9.19 -1.78 -14.51
N VAL A 127 -8.54 -2.63 -15.30
CA VAL A 127 -8.13 -3.94 -14.82
C VAL A 127 -6.81 -3.85 -14.07
N PHE A 128 -6.82 -4.32 -12.83
CA PHE A 128 -5.67 -4.47 -11.97
C PHE A 128 -5.27 -5.94 -11.90
N THR A 129 -4.07 -6.25 -12.37
CA THR A 129 -3.45 -7.58 -12.24
C THR A 129 -2.39 -7.50 -11.17
N PHE A 130 -2.52 -8.27 -10.08
CA PHE A 130 -1.67 -8.13 -8.90
C PHE A 130 -1.32 -9.48 -8.28
N ALA A 131 -0.29 -9.50 -7.45
CA ALA A 131 0.02 -10.62 -6.58
C ALA A 131 0.29 -10.09 -5.17
N ASN A 132 -0.08 -10.90 -4.17
CA ASN A 132 0.03 -10.54 -2.76
C ASN A 132 0.96 -11.53 -2.06
N ALA A 133 2.11 -11.03 -1.62
CA ALA A 133 3.11 -11.74 -0.82
C ALA A 133 2.93 -11.41 0.68
N GLY A 134 1.87 -11.94 1.27
CA GLY A 134 1.59 -11.89 2.70
C GLY A 134 1.12 -10.54 3.25
N HIS A 135 0.76 -9.61 2.36
CA HIS A 135 0.24 -8.28 2.70
C HIS A 135 -1.27 -8.29 2.93
N GLU A 136 -1.78 -7.18 3.48
CA GLU A 136 -3.21 -6.98 3.64
C GLU A 136 -3.96 -7.07 2.31
N MET A 137 -5.12 -7.73 2.34
CA MET A 137 -5.97 -7.86 1.16
C MET A 137 -6.60 -6.51 0.84
N PRO A 138 -6.58 -6.05 -0.42
CA PRO A 138 -7.16 -4.76 -0.74
C PRO A 138 -8.68 -4.83 -0.68
N LEU A 139 -9.30 -3.67 -0.45
CA LEU A 139 -10.75 -3.50 -0.50
C LEU A 139 -11.17 -2.94 -1.85
N LEU A 140 -12.21 -3.53 -2.44
CA LEU A 140 -12.95 -2.90 -3.52
C LEU A 140 -14.24 -2.29 -2.95
N ALA A 141 -14.35 -0.98 -3.03
CA ALA A 141 -15.50 -0.23 -2.55
C ALA A 141 -16.41 0.19 -3.72
N PRO A 142 -17.68 -0.25 -3.74
CA PRO A 142 -18.66 0.13 -4.76
C PRO A 142 -18.94 1.63 -4.81
N ALA A 143 -19.29 2.14 -5.99
CA ALA A 143 -19.61 3.56 -6.20
C ALA A 143 -20.90 4.00 -5.46
N ASP A 144 -21.82 3.08 -5.22
CA ASP A 144 -23.15 3.33 -4.65
C ASP A 144 -23.16 3.35 -3.11
N GLY A 145 -22.01 3.14 -2.46
CA GLY A 145 -21.91 3.08 -1.01
C GLY A 145 -22.37 1.76 -0.41
N ALA A 146 -22.61 0.72 -1.21
CA ALA A 146 -22.73 -0.64 -0.71
C ALA A 146 -21.44 -1.06 0.03
N GLU A 147 -21.56 -2.10 0.86
CA GLU A 147 -20.46 -2.59 1.68
C GLU A 147 -19.24 -2.96 0.81
N PRO A 148 -18.03 -2.43 1.11
CA PRO A 148 -16.81 -2.81 0.42
C PRO A 148 -16.53 -4.30 0.60
N ARG A 149 -15.92 -4.92 -0.41
CA ARG A 149 -15.54 -6.34 -0.36
C ARG A 149 -14.03 -6.51 -0.37
N TRP A 150 -13.56 -7.49 0.40
CA TRP A 150 -12.19 -7.96 0.31
C TRP A 150 -11.93 -8.60 -1.05
N VAL A 151 -10.80 -8.23 -1.66
CA VAL A 151 -10.33 -8.88 -2.88
C VAL A 151 -9.50 -10.09 -2.46
N ALA A 152 -9.97 -11.28 -2.82
CA ALA A 152 -9.28 -12.51 -2.52
C ALA A 152 -7.89 -12.54 -3.20
N GLY A 153 -6.98 -13.23 -2.55
CA GLY A 153 -5.59 -13.37 -2.95
C GLY A 153 -4.73 -13.60 -1.72
N GLY A 154 -3.44 -13.81 -1.93
CA GLY A 154 -2.50 -13.97 -0.83
C GLY A 154 -1.41 -14.97 -1.18
N GLY A 155 -0.44 -15.06 -0.29
CA GLY A 155 0.74 -15.86 -0.49
C GLY A 155 1.71 -15.66 0.67
N PRO A 156 2.80 -16.43 0.69
CA PRO A 156 3.83 -16.26 1.70
C PRO A 156 4.51 -14.89 1.59
N LEU A 157 4.88 -14.35 2.74
CA LEU A 157 5.66 -13.13 2.88
C LEU A 157 7.09 -13.29 2.37
N LEU A 158 7.69 -12.19 1.91
CA LEU A 158 9.01 -12.20 1.26
C LEU A 158 10.15 -12.33 2.27
N GLY A 159 11.25 -12.98 1.85
CA GLY A 159 12.49 -13.10 2.63
C GLY A 159 12.53 -14.28 3.60
N VAL A 160 11.41 -14.98 3.81
CA VAL A 160 11.33 -16.12 4.74
C VAL A 160 11.32 -17.47 4.04
N PHE A 161 10.65 -17.60 2.90
CA PHE A 161 10.53 -18.86 2.16
C PHE A 161 11.35 -18.78 0.87
N GLY A 162 12.01 -19.87 0.48
CA GLY A 162 12.81 -19.91 -0.75
C GLY A 162 11.94 -19.82 -2.00
N GLU A 163 10.85 -20.59 -2.01
CA GLU A 163 9.84 -20.57 -3.06
C GLU A 163 8.54 -20.00 -2.48
N LEU A 164 7.87 -19.12 -3.23
CA LEU A 164 6.64 -18.47 -2.78
C LEU A 164 5.37 -19.12 -3.32
N GLY A 165 5.39 -19.65 -4.55
CA GLY A 165 4.19 -20.19 -5.19
C GLY A 165 3.05 -19.16 -5.32
N LEU A 166 3.38 -17.90 -5.63
CA LEU A 166 2.39 -16.83 -5.79
C LEU A 166 1.56 -17.02 -7.06
N THR A 167 0.30 -16.61 -6.99
CA THR A 167 -0.59 -16.49 -8.16
C THR A 167 -0.92 -15.03 -8.42
N ALA A 168 -1.04 -14.68 -9.70
CA ALA A 168 -1.57 -13.39 -10.11
C ALA A 168 -3.10 -13.43 -10.05
N GLU A 169 -3.67 -12.47 -9.36
CA GLU A 169 -5.10 -12.19 -9.30
C GLU A 169 -5.46 -11.05 -10.26
N ARG A 170 -6.68 -11.08 -10.79
CA ARG A 170 -7.17 -10.04 -11.71
C ARG A 170 -8.50 -9.49 -11.22
N LEU A 171 -8.59 -8.17 -11.13
CA LEU A 171 -9.76 -7.43 -10.67
C LEU A 171 -10.07 -6.29 -11.63
N GLU A 172 -11.32 -6.12 -12.00
CA GLU A 172 -11.78 -4.92 -12.71
C GLU A 172 -12.29 -3.88 -11.69
N ILE A 173 -11.74 -2.67 -11.76
CA ILE A 173 -12.23 -1.49 -11.05
C ILE A 173 -13.13 -0.71 -12.01
N ARG A 174 -14.43 -0.69 -11.73
CA ARG A 174 -15.42 -0.03 -12.57
C ARG A 174 -15.47 1.48 -12.32
N PRO A 175 -15.97 2.28 -13.27
CA PRO A 175 -16.15 3.71 -13.06
C PRO A 175 -16.94 4.00 -11.78
N GLY A 176 -16.42 4.90 -10.96
CA GLY A 176 -16.93 5.27 -9.64
C GLY A 176 -16.44 4.39 -8.47
N GLU A 177 -15.95 3.17 -8.74
CA GLU A 177 -15.42 2.27 -7.71
C GLU A 177 -14.04 2.73 -7.22
N ARG A 178 -13.68 2.26 -6.02
CA ARG A 178 -12.38 2.53 -5.40
C ARG A 178 -11.69 1.22 -5.06
N LEU A 179 -10.42 1.11 -5.42
CA LEU A 179 -9.50 0.14 -4.82
C LEU A 179 -8.79 0.84 -3.67
N VAL A 180 -8.90 0.28 -2.46
CA VAL A 180 -8.26 0.78 -1.25
C VAL A 180 -7.22 -0.23 -0.80
N LEU A 181 -5.96 0.21 -0.78
CA LEU A 181 -4.82 -0.55 -0.31
C LEU A 181 -4.32 0.08 0.98
N PHE A 182 -3.97 -0.75 1.97
CA PHE A 182 -3.61 -0.26 3.30
C PHE A 182 -2.66 -1.22 4.00
N THR A 183 -2.02 -0.75 5.07
CA THR A 183 -1.23 -1.58 5.98
C THR A 183 -1.98 -1.84 7.29
N ASP A 184 -1.58 -2.91 7.98
CA ASP A 184 -2.25 -3.40 9.18
C ASP A 184 -2.35 -2.35 10.30
N GLY A 185 -1.46 -1.36 10.34
CA GLY A 185 -1.51 -0.24 11.28
C GLY A 185 -2.86 0.49 11.30
N ILE A 186 -3.64 0.47 10.21
CA ILE A 186 -5.02 0.97 10.19
C ILE A 186 -5.95 0.10 11.05
N THR A 187 -5.91 -1.21 10.86
CA THR A 187 -6.82 -2.18 11.50
C THR A 187 -6.36 -2.61 12.89
N ASP A 188 -5.08 -2.45 13.18
CA ASP A 188 -4.40 -2.78 14.44
C ASP A 188 -4.29 -1.59 15.38
N ALA A 189 -4.62 -0.38 14.89
CA ALA A 189 -4.75 0.81 15.71
C ALA A 189 -5.62 0.53 16.95
N ALA A 190 -5.05 0.74 18.13
CA ALA A 190 -5.70 0.46 19.40
C ALA A 190 -6.25 1.73 20.05
N SER A 191 -7.44 1.63 20.63
CA SER A 191 -7.99 2.65 21.52
C SER A 191 -7.24 2.65 22.87
N PRO A 192 -7.48 3.64 23.76
CA PRO A 192 -6.92 3.64 25.11
C PRO A 192 -7.30 2.41 25.96
N SER A 193 -8.39 1.71 25.63
CA SER A 193 -8.78 0.46 26.30
C SER A 193 -8.13 -0.78 25.72
N GLY A 194 -7.32 -0.65 24.66
CA GLY A 194 -6.68 -1.75 23.94
C GLY A 194 -7.58 -2.43 22.91
N GLU A 195 -8.78 -1.92 22.66
CA GLU A 195 -9.63 -2.41 21.58
C GLU A 195 -9.03 -2.02 20.22
N ARG A 196 -9.00 -2.93 19.25
CA ARG A 196 -8.55 -2.64 17.88
C ARG A 196 -9.62 -1.91 17.08
N PHE A 197 -9.20 -1.02 16.17
CA PHE A 197 -10.08 -0.33 15.23
C PHE A 197 -10.86 -1.36 14.40
N GLY A 198 -10.13 -2.34 13.86
CA GLY A 198 -10.69 -3.53 13.23
C GLY A 198 -11.26 -3.30 11.83
N HIS A 199 -11.54 -4.42 11.16
CA HIS A 199 -12.06 -4.44 9.79
C HIS A 199 -13.44 -3.79 9.67
N ASP A 200 -14.34 -4.01 10.62
CA ASP A 200 -15.72 -3.53 10.53
C ASP A 200 -15.79 -2.00 10.49
N ARG A 201 -15.05 -1.31 11.37
CA ARG A 201 -14.98 0.16 11.37
C ARG A 201 -14.30 0.71 10.11
N PHE A 202 -13.28 0.00 9.63
CA PHE A 202 -12.60 0.38 8.40
C PHE A 202 -13.54 0.29 7.19
N LEU A 203 -14.25 -0.83 7.02
CA LEU A 203 -15.26 -1.02 5.97
C LEU A 203 -16.34 0.06 6.01
N GLN A 204 -16.89 0.35 7.20
CA GLN A 204 -17.92 1.38 7.38
C GLN A 204 -17.41 2.78 7.02
N THR A 205 -16.17 3.09 7.41
CA THR A 205 -15.56 4.40 7.12
C THR A 205 -15.33 4.60 5.62
N VAL A 206 -14.87 3.56 4.92
CA VAL A 206 -14.71 3.59 3.46
C VAL A 206 -16.07 3.69 2.76
N ALA A 207 -17.06 2.90 3.18
CA ALA A 207 -18.40 2.92 2.59
C ALA A 207 -19.04 4.33 2.65
N ALA A 208 -18.86 5.02 3.78
CA ALA A 208 -19.43 6.35 4.03
C ALA A 208 -18.95 7.43 3.05
N THR A 209 -17.80 7.27 2.39
CA THR A 209 -17.29 8.23 1.42
C THR A 209 -17.64 7.89 -0.02
N CYS A 210 -18.20 6.70 -0.28
CA CYS A 210 -18.22 6.16 -1.62
C CYS A 210 -19.21 6.85 -2.59
N GLN A 211 -20.36 7.31 -2.08
CA GLN A 211 -21.40 7.94 -2.91
C GLN A 211 -21.02 9.33 -3.42
N VAL A 212 -20.28 10.11 -2.62
CA VAL A 212 -20.06 11.55 -2.87
C VAL A 212 -18.61 12.02 -2.71
N GLY A 213 -17.76 11.25 -2.04
CA GLY A 213 -16.40 11.65 -1.72
C GLY A 213 -15.39 11.33 -2.83
N THR A 214 -14.30 12.07 -2.84
CA THR A 214 -13.12 11.79 -3.67
C THR A 214 -12.24 10.68 -3.09
N ALA A 215 -11.21 10.25 -3.82
CA ALA A 215 -10.15 9.41 -3.25
C ALA A 215 -9.51 10.08 -2.01
N VAL A 216 -9.27 11.40 -2.07
CA VAL A 216 -8.71 12.18 -0.95
C VAL A 216 -9.66 12.20 0.25
N ASP A 217 -10.97 12.33 0.04
CA ASP A 217 -11.95 12.29 1.14
C ASP A 217 -11.99 10.92 1.81
N THR A 218 -11.79 9.85 1.03
CA THR A 218 -11.66 8.48 1.56
C THR A 218 -10.42 8.36 2.44
N CYS A 219 -9.25 8.81 1.97
CA CYS A 219 -8.04 8.83 2.79
C CYS A 219 -8.24 9.62 4.09
N ARG A 220 -8.79 10.84 3.97
CA ARG A 220 -9.04 11.72 5.11
C ARG A 220 -9.97 11.07 6.13
N ALA A 221 -11.09 10.49 5.69
CA ALA A 221 -12.07 9.87 6.56
C ALA A 221 -11.47 8.68 7.33
N VAL A 222 -10.77 7.77 6.65
CA VAL A 222 -10.12 6.62 7.28
C VAL A 222 -9.11 7.07 8.32
N ILE A 223 -8.20 7.97 7.95
CA ILE A 223 -7.14 8.43 8.85
C ILE A 223 -7.72 9.20 10.05
N GLN A 224 -8.71 10.06 9.85
CA GLN A 224 -9.39 10.73 10.95
C GLN A 224 -10.15 9.76 11.85
N GLY A 225 -10.77 8.72 11.28
CA GLY A 225 -11.43 7.65 12.03
C GLY A 225 -10.45 6.89 12.92
N VAL A 226 -9.29 6.49 12.38
CA VAL A 226 -8.22 5.82 13.12
C VAL A 226 -7.68 6.71 14.24
N LEU A 227 -7.32 7.96 13.95
CA LEU A 227 -6.75 8.87 14.94
C LEU A 227 -7.76 9.25 16.03
N GLY A 228 -9.02 9.44 15.66
CA GLY A 228 -10.10 9.69 16.61
C GLY A 228 -10.33 8.49 17.55
N PHE A 229 -10.19 7.27 17.01
CA PHE A 229 -10.31 6.04 17.79
C PHE A 229 -9.11 5.78 18.71
N GLN A 230 -7.89 6.09 18.24
CA GLN A 230 -6.67 6.03 19.04
C GLN A 230 -6.67 7.08 20.17
N ALA A 231 -7.27 8.25 19.94
CA ALA A 231 -7.27 9.39 20.86
C ALA A 231 -5.83 9.74 21.31
N ASP A 232 -5.55 9.65 22.62
CA ASP A 232 -4.23 9.95 23.19
C ASP A 232 -3.30 8.71 23.24
N ALA A 233 -3.72 7.55 22.71
CA ALA A 233 -2.86 6.38 22.63
C ALA A 233 -1.70 6.62 21.66
N LEU A 234 -0.53 6.09 21.99
CA LEU A 234 0.63 6.16 21.11
C LEU A 234 0.40 5.28 19.86
N PRO A 235 0.77 5.74 18.66
CA PRO A 235 0.72 4.91 17.47
C PRO A 235 1.53 3.62 17.67
N ALA A 236 0.85 2.49 17.51
CA ALA A 236 1.50 1.19 17.59
C ALA A 236 2.31 0.93 16.33
N ASP A 237 1.76 1.24 15.15
CA ASP A 237 2.36 1.01 13.84
C ASP A 237 2.22 2.18 12.87
N ASP A 238 2.96 2.11 11.77
CA ASP A 238 2.84 3.04 10.66
C ASP A 238 1.44 2.93 10.03
N LEU A 239 0.89 4.06 9.57
CA LEU A 239 -0.34 4.09 8.78
C LEU A 239 0.04 4.38 7.34
N ALA A 240 -0.18 3.43 6.44
CA ALA A 240 -0.09 3.66 5.00
C ALA A 240 -1.43 3.33 4.34
N LEU A 241 -1.95 4.28 3.56
CA LEU A 241 -3.22 4.18 2.86
C LEU A 241 -3.06 4.72 1.45
N LEU A 242 -3.52 3.95 0.46
CA LEU A 242 -3.56 4.31 -0.95
C LEU A 242 -4.96 4.03 -1.50
N VAL A 243 -5.57 5.03 -2.14
CA VAL A 243 -6.90 4.93 -2.76
C VAL A 243 -6.78 5.24 -4.25
N LEU A 244 -7.18 4.28 -5.07
CA LEU A 244 -7.31 4.43 -6.53
C LEU A 244 -8.80 4.46 -6.87
N ARG A 245 -9.30 5.57 -7.37
CA ARG A 245 -10.69 5.71 -7.81
C ARG A 245 -10.74 5.92 -9.31
N ARG A 246 -11.52 5.10 -10.00
CA ARG A 246 -11.80 5.34 -11.42
C ARG A 246 -12.92 6.36 -11.54
N LEU A 247 -12.71 7.43 -12.29
CA LEU A 247 -13.74 8.44 -12.49
C LEU A 247 -14.85 7.93 -13.43
N PRO A 248 -16.11 8.34 -13.21
CA PRO A 248 -17.15 8.22 -14.23
C PRO A 248 -16.71 8.94 -15.51
N GLY A 249 -16.91 8.31 -16.66
CA GLY A 249 -16.72 8.94 -17.98
C GLY A 249 -17.83 9.92 -18.34
#